data_AF-Q12Y14-F1
#
_entry.id   AF-Q12Y14-F1
#
_cell.length_a   1.000
_cell.length_b   1.000
_cell.length_c   1.000
_cell.angle_alpha   90.00
_cell.angle_beta   90.00
_cell.angle_gamma   90.00
#
_symmetry.space_group_name_H-M   'P 1'
#
loop_
_entity.id
_entity.type
_entity.pdbx_description
1 polymer ?
#
loop_
_entity_poly.entity_id
_entity_poly.type
_entity_poly.pdbx_seq_one_letter_code
_entity_poly.pdbx_strand_id
1 'polypeptide(L)'
;MDLNDITKWIRDFFGVVTKRQTYLNLTYLLFTFPLGTAYFIFLVTGLSMGLGLSITLIGLPILILMLVAWWELAAFERQLAIWLLGVDVPPMENRGIKYQKNFEKIKGYILNPVTWKGLVFLFIKFPLGIFTLIVSFTLIGITLVFIATPFVYKLTEIGYSSGTSTFVIDSLAGALMMMFFGMIFGVFSLHIMNWMAKLSGILAKNLLGNTRSDMTNENNYTSFDDIELDEEKSIGCIEKVVPIDTEYIEE
;
A
#
# COMPACT_ATOMS: atom_id res chain seq x y z
N MET A 1 -12.77 -34.68 -0.33
CA MET A 1 -13.10 -33.28 -0.65
C MET A 1 -14.55 -33.27 -1.05
N ASP A 2 -15.41 -32.59 -0.29
CA ASP A 2 -16.85 -32.65 -0.51
C ASP A 2 -17.27 -31.81 -1.73
N LEU A 3 -18.36 -32.22 -2.41
CA LEU A 3 -18.95 -31.48 -3.53
C LEU A 3 -19.30 -30.03 -3.17
N ASN A 4 -19.64 -29.78 -1.90
CA ASN A 4 -19.89 -28.44 -1.36
C ASN A 4 -18.62 -27.60 -1.24
N ASP A 5 -17.48 -28.21 -0.91
CA ASP A 5 -16.19 -27.52 -0.86
C ASP A 5 -15.73 -27.12 -2.27
N ILE A 6 -15.91 -28.02 -3.24
CA ILE A 6 -15.56 -27.79 -4.65
C ILE A 6 -16.39 -26.63 -5.24
N THR A 7 -17.71 -26.64 -5.04
CA THR A 7 -18.60 -25.59 -5.56
C THR A 7 -18.32 -24.23 -4.90
N LYS A 8 -18.06 -24.22 -3.59
CA LYS A 8 -17.64 -23.00 -2.87
C LYS A 8 -16.32 -22.46 -3.42
N TRP A 9 -15.33 -23.34 -3.64
CA TRP A 9 -14.03 -22.95 -4.22
C TRP A 9 -14.16 -22.38 -5.63
N ILE A 10 -14.94 -23.02 -6.52
CA ILE A 10 -15.19 -22.54 -7.88
C ILE A 10 -15.84 -21.16 -7.85
N ARG A 11 -16.89 -20.98 -7.04
CA ARG A 11 -17.58 -19.69 -6.92
C ARG A 11 -16.64 -18.59 -6.43
N ASP A 12 -15.80 -18.88 -5.46
CA ASP A 12 -14.86 -17.91 -4.90
C ASP A 12 -13.73 -17.57 -5.90
N PHE A 13 -13.31 -18.56 -6.71
CA PHE A 13 -12.30 -18.40 -7.77
C PHE A 13 -12.81 -17.49 -8.90
N PHE A 14 -14.01 -17.74 -9.43
CA PHE A 14 -14.61 -16.91 -10.49
C PHE A 14 -15.19 -15.59 -9.97
N GLY A 15 -15.58 -15.53 -8.69
CA GLY A 15 -16.12 -14.32 -8.05
C GLY A 15 -15.12 -13.15 -8.04
N VAL A 16 -13.83 -13.41 -8.28
CA VAL A 16 -12.81 -12.36 -8.45
C VAL A 16 -13.09 -11.45 -9.65
N VAL A 17 -13.66 -11.99 -10.74
CA VAL A 17 -14.00 -11.22 -11.94
C VAL A 17 -15.07 -10.17 -11.64
N THR A 18 -16.03 -10.48 -10.76
CA THR A 18 -17.15 -9.57 -10.45
C THR A 18 -16.82 -8.56 -9.34
N LYS A 19 -15.70 -8.74 -8.62
CA LYS A 19 -15.32 -7.84 -7.52
C LYS A 19 -14.78 -6.52 -8.07
N ARG A 20 -15.44 -5.41 -7.71
CA ARG A 20 -14.97 -4.03 -7.99
C ARG A 20 -13.51 -3.82 -7.57
N GLN A 21 -13.10 -4.41 -6.44
CA GLN A 21 -11.74 -4.29 -5.92
C GLN A 21 -10.67 -4.82 -6.88
N THR A 22 -10.96 -5.86 -7.67
CA THR A 22 -10.02 -6.41 -8.65
C THR A 22 -9.66 -5.37 -9.71
N TYR A 23 -10.65 -4.63 -10.19
CA TYR A 23 -10.44 -3.57 -11.17
C TYR A 23 -9.65 -2.39 -10.59
N LEU A 24 -9.95 -1.99 -9.34
CA LEU A 24 -9.16 -0.96 -8.64
C LEU A 24 -7.70 -1.39 -8.44
N ASN A 25 -7.47 -2.66 -8.12
CA ASN A 25 -6.12 -3.22 -8.01
C ASN A 25 -5.39 -3.18 -9.36
N LEU A 26 -6.05 -3.55 -10.46
CA LEU A 26 -5.46 -3.44 -11.81
C LEU A 26 -5.12 -1.99 -12.16
N THR A 27 -6.02 -1.05 -11.89
CA THR A 27 -5.79 0.37 -12.09
C THR A 27 -4.57 0.83 -11.29
N TYR A 28 -4.47 0.46 -10.01
CA TYR A 28 -3.30 0.76 -9.19
C TYR A 28 -2.01 0.20 -9.78
N LEU A 29 -2.00 -1.06 -10.25
CA LEU A 29 -0.81 -1.69 -10.85
C LEU A 29 -0.39 -0.96 -12.14
N LEU A 30 -1.35 -0.58 -12.98
CA LEU A 30 -1.07 0.21 -14.19
C LEU A 30 -0.50 1.58 -13.87
N PHE A 31 -0.99 2.24 -12.81
CA PHE A 31 -0.49 3.52 -12.35
C PHE A 31 0.85 3.41 -11.60
N THR A 32 1.19 2.25 -11.06
CA THR A 32 2.43 2.04 -10.30
C THR A 32 3.67 2.33 -11.16
N PHE A 33 3.66 1.96 -12.44
CA PHE A 33 4.77 2.24 -13.36
C PHE A 33 4.97 3.73 -13.67
N PRO A 34 3.98 4.49 -14.17
CA PRO A 34 4.16 5.91 -14.45
C PRO A 34 4.45 6.71 -13.17
N LEU A 35 3.80 6.41 -12.04
CA LEU A 35 4.10 7.08 -10.76
C LEU A 35 5.53 6.75 -10.29
N GLY A 36 5.91 5.47 -10.28
CA GLY A 36 7.26 5.06 -9.90
C GLY A 36 8.33 5.73 -10.76
N THR A 37 8.10 5.84 -12.07
CA THR A 37 9.01 6.52 -13.00
C THR A 37 9.11 8.01 -12.70
N ALA A 38 7.98 8.69 -12.50
CA ALA A 38 7.96 10.10 -12.15
C ALA A 38 8.72 10.40 -10.84
N TYR A 39 8.51 9.56 -9.81
CA TYR A 39 9.20 9.70 -8.54
C TYR A 39 10.70 9.44 -8.65
N PHE A 40 11.09 8.42 -9.40
CA PHE A 40 12.50 8.10 -9.59
C PHE A 40 13.22 9.24 -10.30
N ILE A 41 12.67 9.76 -11.40
CA ILE A 41 13.23 10.90 -12.13
C ILE A 41 13.32 12.12 -11.20
N PHE A 42 12.22 12.45 -10.52
CA PHE A 42 12.18 13.59 -9.59
C PHE A 42 13.24 13.49 -8.49
N LEU A 43 13.34 12.32 -7.83
CA LEU A 43 14.30 12.07 -6.77
C LEU A 43 15.74 12.12 -7.27
N VAL A 44 16.05 11.39 -8.35
CA VAL A 44 17.42 11.32 -8.87
C VAL A 44 17.87 12.68 -9.39
N THR A 45 17.03 13.38 -10.16
CA THR A 45 17.37 14.72 -10.66
C THR A 45 17.49 15.73 -9.51
N GLY A 46 16.51 15.77 -8.60
CA GLY A 46 16.50 16.72 -7.49
C GLY A 46 17.65 16.51 -6.50
N LEU A 47 17.96 15.26 -6.16
CA LEU A 47 19.11 14.94 -5.30
C LEU A 47 20.43 15.22 -6.01
N SER A 48 20.57 14.85 -7.28
CA SER A 48 21.80 15.11 -8.05
C SER A 48 22.05 16.61 -8.19
N MET A 49 21.00 17.39 -8.47
CA MET A 49 21.05 18.85 -8.55
C MET A 49 21.36 19.47 -7.18
N GLY A 50 20.65 19.06 -6.12
CA GLY A 50 20.88 19.57 -4.77
C GLY A 50 22.28 19.27 -4.24
N LEU A 51 22.78 18.05 -4.43
CA LEU A 51 24.13 17.67 -4.06
C LEU A 51 25.19 18.36 -4.92
N GLY A 52 24.98 18.44 -6.24
CA GLY A 52 25.89 19.13 -7.17
C GLY A 52 26.03 20.62 -6.86
N LEU A 53 24.93 21.30 -6.55
CA LEU A 53 24.92 22.72 -6.15
C LEU A 53 25.25 22.92 -4.67
N SER A 54 25.48 21.87 -3.87
CA SER A 54 25.82 22.06 -2.45
C SER A 54 27.18 22.77 -2.29
N ILE A 55 28.07 22.63 -3.27
CA ILE A 55 29.35 23.34 -3.33
C ILE A 55 29.13 24.86 -3.37
N THR A 56 28.06 25.32 -4.01
CA THR A 56 27.73 26.75 -4.14
C THR A 56 26.85 27.28 -3.01
N LEU A 57 26.64 26.51 -1.94
CA LEU A 57 25.65 26.73 -0.86
C LEU A 57 24.18 26.76 -1.30
N ILE A 58 23.88 27.06 -2.57
CA ILE A 58 22.52 27.09 -3.15
C ILE A 58 21.87 25.70 -3.15
N GLY A 59 22.68 24.63 -3.20
CA GLY A 59 22.18 23.25 -3.15
C GLY A 59 21.49 22.89 -1.84
N LEU A 60 21.85 23.53 -0.72
CA LEU A 60 21.26 23.22 0.58
C LEU A 60 19.75 23.57 0.64
N PRO A 61 19.30 24.78 0.22
CA PRO A 61 17.89 25.06 0.01
C PRO A 61 17.16 24.04 -0.88
N ILE A 62 17.80 23.62 -1.98
CA ILE A 62 17.21 22.63 -2.91
C ILE A 62 17.00 21.29 -2.21
N LEU A 63 17.98 20.82 -1.43
CA LEU A 63 17.86 19.57 -0.67
C LEU A 63 16.78 19.63 0.41
N ILE A 64 16.60 20.79 1.07
CA ILE A 64 15.52 21.00 2.04
C ILE A 64 14.15 20.96 1.34
N LEU A 65 14.02 21.58 0.16
CA LEU A 65 12.80 21.49 -0.63
C LEU A 65 12.52 20.04 -1.08
N MET A 66 13.56 19.29 -1.46
CA MET A 66 13.44 17.87 -1.81
C MET A 66 12.96 17.02 -0.63
N LEU A 67 13.47 17.25 0.58
CA LEU A 67 13.03 16.59 1.81
C LEU A 67 11.52 16.72 2.02
N VAL A 68 11.00 17.94 1.87
CA VAL A 68 9.54 18.19 1.98
C VAL A 68 8.80 17.53 0.83
N ALA A 69 9.30 17.68 -0.40
CA ALA A 69 8.63 17.17 -1.59
C ALA A 69 8.49 15.64 -1.57
N TRP A 70 9.54 14.89 -1.26
CA TRP A 70 9.42 13.42 -1.23
C TRP A 70 8.55 12.93 -0.07
N TRP A 71 8.48 13.68 1.03
CA TRP A 71 7.60 13.35 2.15
C TRP A 71 6.13 13.51 1.73
N GLU A 72 5.80 14.58 1.02
CA GLU A 72 4.47 14.78 0.42
C GLU A 72 4.15 13.71 -0.63
N LEU A 73 5.12 13.33 -1.47
CA LEU A 73 4.93 12.24 -2.45
C LEU A 73 4.65 10.90 -1.76
N ALA A 74 5.34 10.60 -0.66
CA ALA A 74 5.06 9.42 0.15
C ALA A 74 3.65 9.49 0.77
N ALA A 75 3.20 10.69 1.18
CA ALA A 75 1.86 10.90 1.74
C ALA A 75 0.75 10.75 0.69
N PHE A 76 1.00 11.24 -0.51
CA PHE A 76 0.15 11.02 -1.67
C PHE A 76 0.03 9.53 -2.01
N GLU A 77 1.14 8.79 -1.96
CA GLU A 77 1.13 7.34 -2.17
C GLU A 77 0.35 6.56 -1.12
N ARG A 78 0.46 6.99 0.14
CA ARG A 78 -0.38 6.46 1.21
C ARG A 78 -1.87 6.66 0.89
N GLN A 79 -2.28 7.83 0.41
CA GLN A 79 -3.67 8.10 0.06
C GLN A 79 -4.15 7.24 -1.12
N LEU A 80 -3.30 7.04 -2.13
CA LEU A 80 -3.58 6.13 -3.23
C LEU A 80 -3.77 4.69 -2.76
N ALA A 81 -2.92 4.20 -1.86
CA ALA A 81 -3.05 2.87 -1.29
C ALA A 81 -4.37 2.72 -0.49
N ILE A 82 -4.76 3.73 0.29
CA ILE A 82 -6.02 3.71 1.03
C ILE A 82 -7.21 3.70 0.06
N TRP A 83 -7.20 4.56 -0.97
CA TRP A 83 -8.34 4.74 -1.86
C TRP A 83 -8.49 3.60 -2.88
N LEU A 84 -7.39 3.14 -3.49
CA LEU A 84 -7.44 2.11 -4.53
C LEU A 84 -7.35 0.69 -3.97
N LEU A 85 -6.51 0.45 -2.94
CA LEU A 85 -6.31 -0.90 -2.38
C LEU A 85 -7.20 -1.17 -1.16
N GLY A 86 -7.81 -0.14 -0.56
CA GLY A 86 -8.63 -0.28 0.65
C GLY A 86 -7.83 -0.69 1.88
N VAL A 87 -6.51 -0.49 1.88
CA VAL A 87 -5.64 -0.84 3.01
C VAL A 87 -5.54 0.37 3.94
N ASP A 88 -5.83 0.18 5.22
CA ASP A 88 -5.59 1.21 6.22
C ASP A 88 -4.07 1.32 6.51
N VAL A 89 -3.50 2.45 6.13
CA VAL A 89 -2.08 2.75 6.32
C VAL A 89 -1.98 3.80 7.44
N PRO A 90 -1.25 3.52 8.53
CA PRO A 90 -1.08 4.47 9.64
C PRO A 90 -0.52 5.82 9.16
N PRO A 91 -0.85 6.93 9.83
CA PRO A 91 -0.29 8.24 9.49
C PRO A 91 1.23 8.24 9.66
N MET A 92 1.94 8.88 8.72
CA MET A 92 3.41 9.05 8.76
C MET A 92 3.87 10.09 9.80
N GLU A 93 2.95 10.89 10.35
CA GLU A 93 3.27 11.96 11.29
C GLU A 93 3.26 11.49 12.73
N ASN A 94 4.28 11.90 13.50
CA ASN A 94 4.26 11.87 14.95
C ASN A 94 3.68 13.21 15.43
N ARG A 95 2.53 13.21 16.11
CA ARG A 95 1.67 14.38 16.42
C ARG A 95 2.27 15.45 17.37
N GLY A 96 3.60 15.54 17.49
CA GLY A 96 4.29 16.36 18.50
C GLY A 96 4.77 17.75 18.05
N ILE A 97 4.69 18.14 16.78
CA ILE A 97 5.42 19.32 16.26
C ILE A 97 4.51 20.55 16.11
N LYS A 98 3.76 20.92 17.15
CA LYS A 98 2.91 22.13 17.11
C LYS A 98 3.63 23.44 17.48
N TYR A 99 4.78 23.40 18.17
CA TYR A 99 5.47 24.61 18.68
C TYR A 99 7.01 24.53 18.62
N GLN A 100 7.60 24.55 17.42
CA GLN A 100 9.06 24.65 17.27
C GLN A 100 9.46 25.62 16.13
N LYS A 101 10.61 26.29 16.31
CA LYS A 101 11.22 27.19 15.30
C LYS A 101 11.43 26.43 13.98
N ASN A 102 11.35 27.13 12.84
CA ASN A 102 11.49 26.55 11.49
C ASN A 102 12.72 25.62 11.34
N PHE A 103 13.83 25.95 12.01
CA PHE A 103 15.06 25.17 11.96
C PHE A 103 14.99 23.85 12.76
N GLU A 104 14.30 23.86 13.91
CA GLU A 104 14.08 22.66 14.73
C GLU A 104 13.11 21.70 14.06
N LYS A 105 12.11 22.22 13.34
CA LYS A 105 11.23 21.41 12.49
C LYS A 105 12.01 20.66 11.41
N ILE A 106 12.87 21.35 10.65
CA ILE A 106 13.69 20.73 9.59
C ILE A 106 14.61 19.66 10.18
N LYS A 107 15.25 19.94 11.33
CA LYS A 107 16.07 18.95 12.03
C LYS A 107 15.26 17.74 12.47
N GLY A 108 14.02 17.94 12.92
CA GLY A 108 13.07 16.88 13.24
C GLY A 108 12.71 15.99 12.05
N TYR A 109 12.51 16.57 10.85
CA TYR A 109 12.26 15.78 9.63
C TYR A 109 13.48 14.96 9.19
N ILE A 110 14.69 15.54 9.26
CA ILE A 110 15.93 14.87 8.86
C ILE A 110 16.26 13.70 9.81
N LEU A 111 16.02 13.87 11.11
CA LEU A 111 16.28 12.84 12.13
C LEU A 111 15.17 11.78 12.20
N ASN A 112 14.02 12.01 11.57
CA ASN A 112 12.92 11.07 11.60
C ASN A 112 13.17 9.89 10.63
N PRO A 113 13.24 8.64 11.12
CA PRO A 113 13.44 7.47 10.25
C PRO A 113 12.33 7.27 9.22
N VAL A 114 11.12 7.78 9.46
CA VAL A 114 9.99 7.69 8.52
C VAL A 114 10.28 8.46 7.22
N THR A 115 10.96 9.61 7.30
CA THR A 115 11.35 10.41 6.13
C THR A 115 12.25 9.63 5.18
N TRP A 116 13.20 8.87 5.74
CA TRP A 116 14.13 8.04 4.97
C TRP A 116 13.47 6.78 4.43
N LYS A 117 12.56 6.16 5.20
CA LYS A 117 11.76 5.04 4.69
C LYS A 117 10.88 5.47 3.51
N GLY A 118 10.29 6.67 3.56
CA GLY A 118 9.53 7.25 2.45
C GLY A 118 10.37 7.42 1.18
N LEU A 119 11.60 7.94 1.32
CA LEU A 119 12.56 8.06 0.22
C LEU A 119 12.88 6.68 -0.40
N VAL A 120 13.21 5.69 0.43
CA VAL A 120 13.51 4.31 -0.01
C VAL A 120 12.29 3.68 -0.70
N PHE A 121 11.09 3.86 -0.15
CA PHE A 121 9.85 3.38 -0.75
C PHE A 121 9.64 3.95 -2.16
N LEU A 122 9.77 5.28 -2.32
CA LEU A 122 9.62 5.94 -3.62
C LEU A 122 10.67 5.47 -4.63
N PHE A 123 11.90 5.23 -4.19
CA PHE A 123 12.96 4.72 -5.05
C PHE A 123 12.70 3.27 -5.52
N ILE A 124 12.27 2.39 -4.61
CA ILE A 124 11.91 0.99 -4.92
C ILE A 124 10.62 0.90 -5.74
N LYS A 125 9.77 1.92 -5.69
CA LYS A 125 8.51 1.93 -6.45
C LYS A 125 8.73 1.88 -7.96
N PHE A 126 9.84 2.41 -8.47
CA PHE A 126 10.19 2.32 -9.89
C PHE A 126 10.44 0.89 -10.39
N PRO A 127 11.40 0.11 -9.84
CA PRO A 127 11.60 -1.27 -10.27
C PRO A 127 10.37 -2.15 -10.00
N LEU A 128 9.63 -1.88 -8.92
CA LEU A 128 8.35 -2.56 -8.66
C LEU A 128 7.32 -2.25 -9.75
N GLY A 129 7.22 -0.99 -10.18
CA GLY A 129 6.37 -0.56 -11.29
C GLY A 129 6.70 -1.27 -12.59
N ILE A 130 7.98 -1.40 -12.92
CA ILE A 130 8.44 -2.16 -14.10
C ILE A 130 8.01 -3.63 -13.99
N PHE A 131 8.31 -4.26 -12.86
CA PHE A 131 7.96 -5.67 -12.63
C PHE A 131 6.46 -5.92 -12.75
N THR A 132 5.66 -5.08 -12.08
CA THR A 132 4.19 -5.19 -12.09
C THR A 132 3.59 -4.95 -13.46
N LEU A 133 4.12 -3.99 -14.21
CA LEU A 133 3.70 -3.72 -15.59
C LEU A 133 3.98 -4.91 -16.50
N ILE A 134 5.22 -5.42 -16.51
CA ILE A 134 5.63 -6.54 -17.37
C ILE A 134 4.76 -7.76 -17.10
N VAL A 135 4.63 -8.17 -15.84
CA VAL A 135 3.83 -9.35 -15.48
C VAL A 135 2.36 -9.15 -15.86
N SER A 136 1.78 -7.97 -15.61
CA SER A 136 0.38 -7.70 -15.94
C SER A 136 0.15 -7.71 -17.47
N PHE A 137 1.02 -7.05 -18.23
CA PHE A 137 0.93 -7.03 -19.69
C PHE A 137 1.10 -8.42 -20.32
N THR A 138 2.08 -9.20 -19.84
CA THR A 138 2.30 -10.57 -20.33
C THR A 138 1.09 -11.46 -20.05
N LEU A 139 0.55 -11.43 -18.84
CA LEU A 139 -0.60 -12.25 -18.46
C LEU A 139 -1.87 -11.86 -19.24
N ILE A 140 -2.15 -10.56 -19.36
CA ILE A 140 -3.29 -10.06 -20.14
C ILE A 140 -3.11 -10.41 -21.62
N GLY A 141 -1.90 -10.21 -22.16
CA GLY A 141 -1.57 -10.53 -23.55
C GLY A 141 -1.80 -12.00 -23.89
N ILE A 142 -1.28 -12.93 -23.06
CA ILE A 142 -1.50 -14.38 -23.26
C ILE A 142 -2.99 -14.72 -23.20
N THR A 143 -3.71 -14.18 -22.22
CA THR A 143 -5.16 -14.39 -22.06
C THR A 143 -5.92 -13.93 -23.31
N LEU A 144 -5.62 -12.73 -23.82
CA LEU A 144 -6.26 -12.17 -25.01
C LEU A 144 -5.96 -13.00 -26.25
N VAL A 145 -4.73 -13.47 -26.44
CA VAL A 145 -4.36 -14.33 -27.57
C VAL A 145 -5.15 -15.64 -27.56
N PHE A 146 -5.25 -16.30 -26.40
CA PHE A 146 -6.03 -17.54 -26.27
C PHE A 146 -7.53 -17.32 -26.49
N ILE A 147 -8.10 -16.24 -25.97
CA ILE A 147 -9.52 -15.90 -26.19
C ILE A 147 -9.78 -15.51 -27.65
N ALA A 148 -8.84 -14.82 -28.30
CA ALA A 148 -8.98 -14.40 -29.69
C ALA A 148 -8.78 -15.55 -30.69
N THR A 149 -8.15 -16.66 -30.27
CA THR A 149 -7.80 -17.81 -31.12
C THR A 149 -8.92 -18.26 -32.09
N PRO A 150 -10.18 -18.52 -31.67
CA PRO A 150 -11.25 -18.93 -32.59
C PRO A 150 -11.64 -17.89 -33.66
N PHE A 151 -11.25 -16.63 -33.50
CA PHE A 151 -11.51 -15.57 -34.47
C PHE A 151 -10.37 -15.42 -35.48
N VAL A 152 -9.13 -15.66 -35.04
CA VAL A 152 -7.93 -15.42 -35.86
C VAL A 152 -7.33 -16.69 -36.48
N TYR A 153 -7.73 -17.89 -36.05
CA TYR A 153 -7.12 -19.16 -36.49
C TYR A 153 -7.19 -19.40 -38.01
N LYS A 154 -8.12 -18.76 -38.72
CA LYS A 154 -8.21 -18.81 -40.19
C LYS A 154 -7.37 -17.76 -40.92
N LEU A 155 -7.09 -16.64 -40.25
CA LEU A 155 -6.33 -15.51 -40.79
C LEU A 155 -4.83 -15.67 -40.57
N THR A 156 -4.47 -16.51 -39.62
CA THR A 156 -3.11 -16.76 -39.23
C THR A 156 -2.88 -18.26 -39.41
N GLU A 157 -2.04 -18.63 -40.38
CA GLU A 157 -1.37 -19.92 -40.34
C GLU A 157 -0.46 -19.90 -39.10
N ILE A 158 -1.03 -20.00 -37.89
CA ILE A 158 -0.27 -20.11 -36.63
C ILE A 158 0.29 -21.54 -36.60
N GLY A 159 1.19 -21.84 -37.54
CA GLY A 159 2.07 -22.98 -37.43
C GLY A 159 3.06 -22.67 -36.32
N TYR A 160 2.84 -23.25 -35.13
CA TYR A 160 3.89 -23.36 -34.13
C TYR A 160 4.99 -24.26 -34.72
N SER A 161 5.98 -23.67 -35.39
CA SER A 161 7.12 -24.39 -35.97
C SER A 161 8.14 -24.72 -34.87
N SER A 162 7.77 -25.61 -33.95
CA SER A 162 8.74 -26.23 -33.04
C SER A 162 9.48 -27.36 -33.76
N GLY A 163 10.37 -27.00 -34.70
CA GLY A 163 11.46 -27.82 -35.24
C GLY A 163 11.15 -29.14 -35.99
N THR A 164 10.07 -29.88 -35.68
CA THR A 164 9.79 -31.20 -36.27
C THR A 164 8.31 -31.65 -36.22
N SER A 165 7.40 -30.88 -35.62
CA SER A 165 5.95 -31.19 -35.63
C SER A 165 5.13 -29.91 -35.63
N THR A 166 4.51 -29.57 -36.76
CA THR A 166 3.56 -28.46 -36.87
C THR A 166 2.24 -28.89 -36.24
N PHE A 167 2.01 -28.53 -34.98
CA PHE A 167 0.67 -28.60 -34.40
C PHE A 167 -0.14 -27.45 -34.96
N VAL A 168 -0.72 -27.66 -36.15
CA VAL A 168 -1.66 -26.71 -36.72
C VAL A 168 -3.01 -26.97 -36.06
N ILE A 169 -3.60 -25.94 -35.46
CA ILE A 169 -4.97 -25.98 -34.96
C ILE A 169 -5.89 -25.85 -36.18
N ASP A 170 -5.98 -26.91 -36.98
CA ASP A 170 -6.82 -26.94 -38.19
C ASP A 170 -8.31 -27.16 -37.87
N SER A 171 -8.63 -27.41 -36.60
CA SER A 171 -9.99 -27.69 -36.15
C SER A 171 -10.56 -26.56 -35.29
N LEU A 172 -11.81 -26.20 -35.60
CA LEU A 172 -12.62 -25.30 -34.77
C LEU A 172 -12.72 -25.80 -33.32
N ALA A 173 -12.74 -27.12 -33.12
CA ALA A 173 -12.72 -27.74 -31.80
C ALA A 173 -11.44 -27.40 -31.01
N GLY A 174 -10.27 -27.48 -31.63
CA GLY A 174 -9.00 -27.10 -30.99
C GLY A 174 -8.94 -25.61 -30.62
N ALA A 175 -9.48 -24.74 -31.48
CA ALA A 175 -9.56 -23.31 -31.18
C ALA A 175 -10.50 -22.99 -30.00
N LEU A 176 -11.63 -23.69 -29.90
CA LEU A 176 -12.54 -23.57 -28.76
C LEU A 176 -11.93 -24.08 -27.45
N MET A 177 -11.13 -25.16 -27.50
CA MET A 177 -10.40 -25.65 -26.32
C MET A 177 -9.38 -24.62 -25.83
N MET A 178 -8.65 -23.96 -26.75
CA MET A 178 -7.71 -22.89 -26.37
C MET A 178 -8.42 -21.67 -25.82
N MET A 179 -9.59 -21.29 -26.36
CA MET A 179 -10.42 -20.23 -25.78
C MET A 179 -10.85 -20.58 -24.35
N PHE A 180 -11.27 -21.82 -24.10
CA PHE A 180 -11.65 -22.28 -22.76
C PHE A 180 -10.46 -22.24 -21.79
N PHE A 181 -9.29 -22.70 -22.24
CA PHE A 181 -8.07 -22.61 -21.46
C PHE A 181 -7.68 -21.15 -21.17
N GLY A 182 -7.81 -20.27 -22.16
CA GLY A 182 -7.61 -18.83 -22.02
C GLY A 182 -8.53 -18.19 -20.99
N MET A 183 -9.80 -18.59 -20.93
CA MET A 183 -10.72 -18.09 -19.89
C MET A 183 -10.29 -18.50 -18.48
N ILE A 184 -9.89 -19.76 -18.28
CA ILE A 184 -9.38 -20.24 -16.99
C ILE A 184 -8.09 -19.50 -16.62
N PHE A 185 -7.17 -19.37 -17.58
CA PHE A 185 -5.91 -18.66 -17.40
C PHE A 185 -6.13 -17.17 -17.08
N GLY A 186 -7.14 -16.55 -17.69
CA GLY A 186 -7.55 -15.19 -17.38
C GLY A 186 -7.94 -15.01 -15.92
N VAL A 187 -8.78 -15.91 -15.37
CA VAL A 187 -9.13 -15.85 -13.94
C VAL A 187 -7.91 -16.07 -13.06
N PHE A 188 -7.03 -17.01 -13.43
CA PHE A 188 -5.76 -17.22 -12.73
C PHE A 188 -4.87 -15.97 -12.73
N SER A 189 -4.78 -15.25 -13.86
CA SER A 189 -4.02 -14.01 -13.95
C SER A 189 -4.54 -12.91 -13.03
N LEU A 190 -5.86 -12.79 -12.88
CA LEU A 190 -6.48 -11.83 -11.97
C LEU A 190 -6.13 -12.13 -10.50
N HIS A 191 -6.01 -13.41 -10.12
CA HIS A 191 -5.52 -13.78 -8.80
C HIS A 191 -4.07 -13.34 -8.57
N ILE A 192 -3.20 -13.53 -9.57
CA ILE A 192 -1.81 -13.06 -9.51
C ILE A 192 -1.75 -11.54 -9.34
N MET A 193 -2.51 -10.79 -10.15
CA MET A 193 -2.56 -9.32 -10.05
C MET A 193 -3.07 -8.85 -8.69
N ASN A 194 -4.13 -9.48 -8.18
CA ASN A 194 -4.64 -9.18 -6.84
C ASN A 194 -3.60 -9.47 -5.75
N TRP A 195 -2.81 -10.53 -5.90
CA TRP A 195 -1.72 -10.84 -4.98
C TRP A 195 -0.60 -9.78 -5.05
N MET A 196 -0.23 -9.33 -6.24
CA MET A 196 0.76 -8.27 -6.44
C MET A 196 0.31 -6.91 -5.89
N ALA A 197 -0.97 -6.58 -6.03
CA ALA A 197 -1.56 -5.40 -5.41
C ALA A 197 -1.49 -5.49 -3.88
N LYS A 198 -1.82 -6.65 -3.29
CA LYS A 198 -1.67 -6.87 -1.84
C LYS A 198 -0.23 -6.71 -1.37
N LEU A 199 0.75 -7.27 -2.09
CA LEU A 199 2.17 -7.09 -1.78
C LEU A 199 2.57 -5.62 -1.80
N SER A 200 2.08 -4.86 -2.77
CA SER A 200 2.32 -3.43 -2.85
C SER A 200 1.73 -2.67 -1.66
N GLY A 201 0.53 -3.06 -1.22
CA GLY A 201 -0.10 -2.54 0.00
C GLY A 201 0.67 -2.90 1.27
N ILE A 202 1.22 -4.11 1.37
CA ILE A 202 2.07 -4.54 2.50
C ILE A 202 3.35 -3.72 2.55
N LEU A 203 4.01 -3.48 1.40
CA LEU A 203 5.19 -2.64 1.33
C LEU A 203 4.89 -1.21 1.74
N ALA A 204 3.78 -0.63 1.27
CA ALA A 204 3.33 0.68 1.68
C ALA A 204 3.08 0.73 3.20
N LYS A 205 2.39 -0.27 3.76
CA LYS A 205 2.13 -0.35 5.21
C LYS A 205 3.41 -0.46 6.03
N ASN A 206 4.34 -1.32 5.64
CA ASN A 206 5.56 -1.57 6.43
C ASN A 206 6.58 -0.44 6.34
N LEU A 207 6.70 0.20 5.16
CA LEU A 207 7.68 1.25 4.93
C LEU A 207 7.16 2.63 5.31
N LEU A 208 5.87 2.90 5.09
CA LEU A 208 5.27 4.20 5.44
C LEU A 208 4.62 4.20 6.83
N GLY A 209 4.27 3.03 7.37
CA GLY A 209 3.74 2.91 8.73
C GLY A 209 4.82 3.16 9.78
N ASN A 210 4.52 4.01 10.75
CA ASN A 210 5.38 4.20 11.90
C ASN A 210 5.22 3.01 12.86
N THR A 211 6.24 2.14 12.97
CA THR A 211 6.27 0.98 13.89
C THR A 211 6.09 1.35 15.38
N ARG A 212 6.13 2.65 15.72
CA ARG A 212 6.11 3.12 17.12
C ARG A 212 4.71 3.33 17.71
N SER A 213 3.66 3.46 16.90
CA SER A 213 2.29 3.62 17.43
C SER A 213 1.75 2.37 18.13
N ASP A 214 2.23 1.21 17.70
CA ASP A 214 1.70 -0.08 18.16
C ASP A 214 2.24 -0.40 19.57
N MET A 215 3.49 0.00 19.86
CA MET A 215 4.10 -0.13 21.20
C MET A 215 3.59 0.92 22.21
N THR A 216 3.13 2.09 21.77
CA THR A 216 2.54 3.09 22.70
C THR A 216 1.09 2.78 23.06
N ASN A 217 0.35 2.06 22.21
CA ASN A 217 -1.02 1.66 22.54
C ASN A 217 -1.04 0.50 23.54
N GLU A 218 -0.12 -0.46 23.44
CA GLU A 218 -0.03 -1.58 24.39
C GLU A 218 0.39 -1.11 25.80
N ASN A 219 1.28 -0.13 25.90
CA ASN A 219 1.71 0.49 27.18
C ASN A 219 0.69 1.47 27.79
N ASN A 220 -0.35 1.85 27.05
CA ASN A 220 -1.43 2.71 27.56
C ASN A 220 -2.61 1.90 28.14
N TYR A 221 -2.66 0.59 27.92
CA TYR A 221 -3.58 -0.30 28.61
C TYR A 221 -2.99 -0.81 29.93
N THR A 222 -1.67 -1.04 29.99
CA THR A 222 -1.00 -1.50 31.21
C THR A 222 -0.71 -0.40 32.23
N SER A 223 -0.91 0.89 31.91
CA SER A 223 -0.67 1.99 32.85
C SER A 223 -1.91 2.50 33.58
N PHE A 224 -3.11 2.06 33.19
CA PHE A 224 -4.37 2.42 33.85
C PHE A 224 -4.89 1.36 34.84
N ASP A 225 -4.42 0.11 34.75
CA ASP A 225 -4.83 -0.96 35.67
C ASP A 225 -4.07 -0.95 37.02
N ASP A 226 -2.98 -0.20 37.15
CA ASP A 226 -2.16 -0.14 38.38
C ASP A 226 -2.55 1.02 39.33
N ILE A 227 -3.59 1.81 39.01
CA ILE A 227 -4.03 2.95 39.84
C ILE A 227 -5.28 2.62 40.69
N GLU A 228 -5.93 1.48 40.47
CA GLU A 228 -7.24 1.18 41.10
C GLU A 228 -7.17 0.15 42.25
N LEU A 229 -6.13 0.19 43.09
CA LEU A 229 -6.00 -0.72 44.25
C LEU A 229 -5.66 -0.06 45.60
N ASP A 230 -5.91 1.23 45.81
CA ASP A 230 -5.72 1.80 47.17
C ASP A 230 -6.77 2.84 47.64
N GLU A 231 -7.92 2.96 46.97
CA GLU A 231 -8.97 3.91 47.41
C GLU A 231 -10.00 3.31 48.39
N GLU A 232 -10.13 1.98 48.46
CA GLU A 232 -11.12 1.32 49.34
C GLU A 232 -10.73 1.33 50.83
N LYS A 233 -9.49 1.72 51.17
CA LYS A 233 -9.01 1.71 52.56
C LYS A 233 -9.13 3.04 53.31
N SER A 234 -9.56 4.12 52.65
CA SER A 234 -9.63 5.46 53.28
C SER A 234 -11.03 5.85 53.79
N ILE A 235 -12.08 5.11 53.42
CA ILE A 235 -13.48 5.46 53.74
C ILE A 235 -13.85 5.15 55.21
N GLY A 236 -12.96 4.48 55.96
CA GLY A 236 -13.19 4.11 57.36
C GLY A 236 -12.91 5.17 58.44
N CYS A 237 -12.49 6.40 58.07
CA CYS A 237 -11.97 7.36 59.07
C CYS A 237 -12.72 8.71 59.17
N ILE A 238 -13.84 8.93 58.46
CA ILE A 238 -14.50 10.25 58.43
C ILE A 238 -15.89 10.26 59.09
N GLU A 239 -16.02 9.56 60.22
CA GLU A 239 -17.19 9.70 61.10
C GLU A 239 -16.76 10.13 62.50
N LYS A 240 -16.34 11.40 62.65
CA LYS A 240 -16.40 12.14 63.92
C LYS A 240 -16.71 13.62 63.69
N VAL A 241 -18.00 13.92 63.69
CA VAL A 241 -18.70 15.03 64.35
C VAL A 241 -17.86 16.29 64.67
N VAL A 242 -18.17 17.40 63.99
CA VAL A 242 -18.06 18.76 64.52
C VAL A 242 -19.33 19.52 64.10
N PRO A 243 -20.11 20.10 65.03
CA PRO A 243 -21.34 20.82 64.68
C PRO A 243 -21.01 22.21 64.10
N ILE A 244 -21.78 22.63 63.10
CA ILE A 244 -21.73 23.97 62.52
C ILE A 244 -22.71 24.83 63.32
N ASP A 245 -22.20 25.78 64.09
CA ASP A 245 -23.02 26.86 64.66
C ASP A 245 -23.42 27.81 63.53
N THR A 246 -24.71 27.86 63.25
CA THR A 246 -25.34 28.90 62.43
C THR A 246 -25.70 30.07 63.32
N GLU A 247 -24.95 31.17 63.25
CA GLU A 247 -25.44 32.48 63.72
C GLU A 247 -24.77 33.66 62.98
N TYR A 248 -25.64 34.48 62.35
CA TYR A 248 -25.50 35.87 61.87
C TYR A 248 -24.46 36.16 60.76
N ILE A 249 -24.69 37.04 59.77
CA ILE A 249 -25.30 38.39 59.79
C ILE A 249 -25.86 38.70 58.38
N GLU A 250 -27.15 39.07 58.31
CA GLU A 250 -27.65 40.06 57.34
C GLU A 250 -27.36 41.46 57.92
N GLU A 251 -26.95 42.36 57.02
CA GLU A 251 -26.66 43.81 57.18
C GLU A 251 -25.34 44.25 57.85
#